data_AF-A0A1Q5THW4-F1
#
_entry.id   AF-A0A1Q5THW4-F1
#
_cell.length_a   1.000
_cell.length_b   1.000
_cell.length_c   1.000
_cell.angle_alpha   90.00
_cell.angle_beta   90.00
_cell.angle_gamma   90.00
#
_symmetry.space_group_name_H-M   'P 1'
#
loop_
_entity.id
_entity.type
_entity.pdbx_description
1 polymer ?
#
loop_
_entity_poly.entity_id
_entity_poly.type
_entity_poly.pdbx_seq_one_letter_code
_entity_poly.pdbx_strand_id
1 'polypeptide(L)'
;MSAFLSIERVLRILAAIGYLIEHEVGVYTANAMARYLSIPEAVAILKFQFDLCMPLYAKAPEYFRERGFQTPSESNKGLFQYVNKTEESMWSLMIKKPEHINDLHVHMAGRSAHWPNWIDWFPVQECIIDEFENEVGGVLMVDVAGGRGHDLKKFQANFPHAPGRLAVEDLPQVLEGISLSPGIECQSIDLFEPQPVKGDAIPSGSQKNYSIRAKHKII
;
A
#
# COMPACT_ATOMS: atom_id res chain seq x y z
N MET A 1 34.16 24.02 9.64
CA MET A 1 33.76 24.76 8.42
C MET A 1 33.15 23.90 7.30
N SER A 2 33.42 22.58 7.20
CA SER A 2 32.91 21.74 6.09
C SER A 2 31.38 21.45 6.12
N ALA A 3 30.77 21.27 7.29
CA ALA A 3 29.36 20.87 7.40
C ALA A 3 28.36 21.95 6.94
N PHE A 4 28.65 23.23 7.19
CA PHE A 4 27.77 24.34 6.79
C PHE A 4 27.66 24.49 5.27
N LEU A 5 28.79 24.30 4.56
CA LEU A 5 28.82 24.32 3.09
C LEU A 5 28.00 23.15 2.49
N SER A 6 27.85 22.04 3.22
CA SER A 6 27.05 20.89 2.77
C SER A 6 25.54 21.17 2.87
N ILE A 7 25.09 21.70 4.01
CA ILE A 7 23.66 22.00 4.25
C ILE A 7 23.17 23.06 3.26
N GLU A 8 23.93 24.12 3.07
CA GLU A 8 23.56 25.20 2.14
C GLU A 8 23.38 24.68 0.71
N ARG A 9 24.26 23.78 0.24
CA ARG A 9 24.15 23.17 -1.09
C ARG A 9 22.88 22.33 -1.24
N VAL A 10 22.52 21.58 -0.20
CA VAL A 10 21.27 20.78 -0.20
C VAL A 10 20.05 21.71 -0.21
N LEU A 11 20.03 22.73 0.65
CA LEU A 11 18.91 23.68 0.73
C LEU A 11 18.73 24.47 -0.58
N ARG A 12 19.81 24.88 -1.25
CA ARG A 12 19.75 25.51 -2.58
C ARG A 12 19.11 24.61 -3.62
N ILE A 13 19.46 23.32 -3.64
CA ILE A 13 18.82 22.35 -4.56
C ILE A 13 17.34 22.20 -4.22
N LEU A 14 17.00 22.04 -2.95
CA LEU A 14 15.61 21.92 -2.49
C LEU A 14 14.78 23.16 -2.84
N ALA A 15 15.35 24.37 -2.71
CA ALA A 15 14.70 25.60 -3.15
C ALA A 15 14.53 25.63 -4.67
N ALA A 16 15.57 25.27 -5.44
CA ALA A 16 15.53 25.27 -6.90
C ALA A 16 14.48 24.30 -7.49
N ILE A 17 14.23 23.16 -6.83
CA ILE A 17 13.18 22.20 -7.22
C ILE A 17 11.80 22.52 -6.61
N GLY A 18 11.66 23.66 -5.91
CA GLY A 18 10.41 24.12 -5.35
C GLY A 18 9.97 23.41 -4.07
N TYR A 19 10.88 22.73 -3.36
CA TYR A 19 10.59 22.07 -2.09
C TYR A 19 10.71 23.05 -0.91
N LEU A 20 11.43 24.15 -1.07
CA LEU A 20 11.53 25.25 -0.13
C LEU A 20 11.34 26.58 -0.85
N ILE A 21 11.14 27.65 -0.09
CA ILE A 21 11.20 29.02 -0.60
C ILE A 21 12.49 29.65 -0.06
N GLU A 22 13.39 30.07 -0.95
CA GLU A 22 14.53 30.91 -0.59
C GLU A 22 14.13 32.38 -0.78
N HIS A 23 14.26 33.19 0.27
CA HIS A 23 13.96 34.62 0.23
C HIS A 23 15.20 35.45 -0.08
N GLU A 24 16.32 35.04 0.52
CA GLU A 24 17.64 35.63 0.39
C GLU A 24 18.70 34.53 0.52
N VAL A 25 19.96 34.83 0.19
CA VAL A 25 21.05 33.86 0.29
C VAL A 25 21.13 33.29 1.70
N GLY A 26 20.83 31.99 1.82
CA GLY A 26 20.88 31.29 3.10
C GLY A 26 19.60 31.42 3.97
N VAL A 27 18.55 32.08 3.48
CA VAL A 27 17.30 32.32 4.22
C VAL A 27 16.15 31.58 3.56
N TYR A 28 15.65 30.54 4.22
CA TYR A 28 14.64 29.62 3.68
C TYR A 28 13.40 29.52 4.56
N THR A 29 12.24 29.30 3.94
CA THR A 29 10.98 28.94 4.63
C THR A 29 10.35 27.69 4.04
N ALA A 30 9.64 26.93 4.88
CA ALA A 30 8.88 25.76 4.47
C ALA A 30 7.64 26.15 3.65
N ASN A 31 7.44 25.49 2.51
CA ASN A 31 6.19 25.57 1.73
C ASN A 31 5.31 24.32 1.97
N ALA A 32 4.25 24.16 1.18
CA ALA A 32 3.35 23.01 1.29
C ALA A 32 4.07 21.66 1.06
N MET A 33 5.00 21.61 0.11
CA MET A 33 5.80 20.41 -0.16
C MET A 33 6.74 20.10 1.00
N ALA A 34 7.47 21.09 1.53
CA ALA A 34 8.33 20.90 2.71
C ALA A 34 7.55 20.32 3.90
N ARG A 35 6.35 20.88 4.15
CA ARG A 35 5.46 20.42 5.22
C ARG A 35 4.97 19.01 4.96
N TYR A 36 4.56 18.70 3.73
CA TYR A 36 4.15 17.35 3.35
C TYR A 36 5.29 16.36 3.55
N LEU A 37 6.51 16.63 3.07
CA LEU A 37 7.65 15.72 3.23
C LEU A 37 8.16 15.60 4.68
N SER A 38 7.59 16.38 5.60
CA SER A 38 7.87 16.32 7.04
C SER A 38 6.82 15.51 7.82
N ILE A 39 5.70 15.10 7.20
CA ILE A 39 4.71 14.23 7.87
C ILE A 39 5.24 12.79 7.92
N PRO A 40 4.95 12.02 8.99
CA PRO A 40 5.47 10.66 9.16
C PRO A 40 5.25 9.74 7.96
N GLU A 41 4.09 9.84 7.31
CA GLU A 41 3.67 8.98 6.21
C GLU A 41 4.42 9.27 4.90
N ALA A 42 4.79 10.53 4.68
CA ALA A 42 5.63 10.93 3.55
C ALA A 42 7.09 10.55 3.79
N VAL A 43 7.59 10.75 5.03
CA VAL A 43 8.95 10.33 5.40
C VAL A 43 9.11 8.82 5.24
N ALA A 44 8.13 8.04 5.69
CA ALA A 44 8.16 6.58 5.64
C ALA A 44 8.25 6.05 4.19
N ILE A 45 7.45 6.60 3.25
CA ILE A 45 7.55 6.18 1.85
C ILE A 45 8.82 6.65 1.16
N LEU A 46 9.35 7.83 1.51
CA LEU A 46 10.61 8.29 0.97
C LEU A 46 11.76 7.37 1.36
N LYS A 47 11.81 6.94 2.63
CA LYS A 47 12.79 5.94 3.09
C LYS A 47 12.62 4.63 2.34
N PHE A 48 11.40 4.10 2.27
CA PHE A 48 11.10 2.88 1.54
C PHE A 48 11.54 2.95 0.06
N GLN A 49 11.20 4.04 -0.62
CA GLN A 49 11.60 4.27 -2.01
C GLN A 49 13.11 4.35 -2.17
N PHE A 50 13.79 5.08 -1.29
CA PHE A 50 15.23 5.27 -1.37
C PHE A 50 16.01 3.98 -1.05
N ASP A 51 15.63 3.28 0.01
CA ASP A 51 16.37 2.12 0.51
C ASP A 51 16.05 0.85 -0.28
N LEU A 52 14.79 0.67 -0.71
CA LEU A 52 14.35 -0.57 -1.36
C LEU A 52 14.17 -0.44 -2.87
N CYS A 53 13.60 0.67 -3.37
CA CYS A 53 13.21 0.79 -4.79
C CYS A 53 14.31 1.37 -5.68
N MET A 54 15.01 2.43 -5.23
CA MET A 54 16.03 3.11 -6.03
C MET A 54 17.18 2.18 -6.50
N PRO A 55 17.71 1.25 -5.68
CA PRO A 55 18.70 0.27 -6.16
C PRO A 55 18.17 -0.61 -7.30
N LEU A 56 16.87 -0.96 -7.25
CA LEU A 56 16.22 -1.73 -8.29
C LEU A 56 16.14 -0.94 -9.60
N TYR A 57 15.70 0.32 -9.53
CA TYR A 57 15.63 1.19 -10.70
C TYR A 57 17.00 1.41 -11.34
N ALA A 58 18.04 1.62 -10.53
CA ALA A 58 19.39 1.83 -11.02
C ALA A 58 19.95 0.60 -11.77
N LYS A 59 19.57 -0.61 -11.34
CA LYS A 59 20.05 -1.88 -11.91
C LYS A 59 19.13 -2.50 -12.95
N ALA A 60 17.89 -2.04 -13.06
CA ALA A 60 16.92 -2.55 -14.02
C ALA A 60 17.47 -2.59 -15.47
N PRO A 61 18.12 -1.54 -16.01
CA PRO A 61 18.63 -1.57 -17.38
C PRO A 61 19.72 -2.62 -17.62
N GLU A 62 20.57 -2.86 -16.62
CA GLU A 62 21.62 -3.89 -16.67
C GLU A 62 21.00 -5.29 -16.63
N TYR A 63 20.12 -5.53 -15.65
CA TYR A 63 19.40 -6.79 -15.47
C TYR A 63 18.67 -7.26 -16.74
N PHE A 64 17.92 -6.34 -17.36
CA PHE A 64 17.15 -6.67 -18.57
C PHE A 64 18.06 -6.90 -19.77
N ARG A 65 19.15 -6.13 -19.92
CA ARG A 65 20.09 -6.32 -21.04
C ARG A 65 20.76 -7.69 -20.99
N GLU A 66 21.21 -8.13 -19.82
CA GLU A 66 21.82 -9.46 -19.64
C GLU A 66 20.89 -10.61 -20.01
N ARG A 67 19.58 -10.40 -19.87
CA ARG A 67 18.54 -11.42 -20.10
C ARG A 67 17.84 -11.27 -21.46
N GLY A 68 18.37 -10.44 -22.35
CA GLY A 68 17.73 -10.19 -23.64
C GLY A 68 16.31 -9.62 -23.51
N PHE A 69 16.07 -8.82 -22.47
CA PHE A 69 14.79 -8.20 -22.12
C PHE A 69 13.67 -9.20 -21.81
N GLN A 70 14.04 -10.40 -21.36
CA GLN A 70 13.09 -11.40 -20.89
C GLN A 70 12.95 -11.34 -19.37
N THR A 71 11.73 -11.58 -18.89
CA THR A 71 11.42 -11.69 -17.46
C THR A 71 11.26 -13.17 -17.12
N PRO A 72 11.87 -13.66 -16.03
CA PRO A 72 11.70 -15.05 -15.61
C PRO A 72 10.25 -15.31 -15.18
N SER A 73 9.79 -16.55 -15.37
CA SER A 73 8.48 -17.03 -14.89
C SER A 73 8.47 -17.29 -13.38
N GLU A 74 9.64 -17.42 -12.77
CA GLU A 74 9.82 -17.78 -11.37
C GLU A 74 9.89 -16.52 -10.50
N SER A 75 9.08 -16.48 -9.44
CA SER A 75 8.93 -15.31 -8.56
C SER A 75 10.20 -14.97 -7.77
N ASN A 76 11.12 -15.92 -7.60
CA ASN A 76 12.39 -15.76 -6.91
C ASN A 76 13.58 -15.44 -7.84
N LYS A 77 13.38 -15.21 -9.14
CA LYS A 77 14.47 -14.88 -10.08
C LYS A 77 14.37 -13.47 -10.67
N GLY A 78 13.51 -12.64 -10.09
CA GLY A 78 13.23 -11.29 -10.55
C GLY A 78 14.38 -10.30 -10.34
N LEU A 79 14.12 -9.06 -10.75
CA LEU A 79 15.05 -7.94 -10.56
C LEU A 79 15.44 -7.75 -9.09
N PHE A 80 14.50 -7.96 -8.16
CA PHE A 80 14.77 -7.85 -6.73
C PHE A 80 15.89 -8.80 -6.29
N GLN A 81 15.81 -10.07 -6.67
CA GLN A 81 16.80 -11.09 -6.32
C GLN A 81 18.15 -10.84 -6.98
N TYR A 82 18.14 -10.39 -8.24
CA TYR A 82 19.38 -9.99 -8.93
C TYR A 82 20.12 -8.87 -8.20
N VAL A 83 19.42 -7.82 -7.78
CA VAL A 83 20.03 -6.66 -7.13
C VAL A 83 20.49 -6.98 -5.70
N ASN A 84 19.67 -7.71 -4.94
CA ASN A 84 19.94 -8.02 -3.54
C ASN A 84 20.78 -9.29 -3.35
N LYS A 85 21.09 -10.02 -4.43
CA LYS A 85 21.85 -11.28 -4.42
C LYS A 85 21.27 -12.29 -3.43
N THR A 86 19.96 -12.48 -3.48
CA THR A 86 19.21 -13.36 -2.59
C THR A 86 18.20 -14.18 -3.38
N GLU A 87 17.84 -15.35 -2.89
CA GLU A 87 16.72 -16.16 -3.40
C GLU A 87 15.41 -15.86 -2.65
N GLU A 88 15.46 -15.01 -1.61
CA GLU A 88 14.31 -14.66 -0.79
C GLU A 88 13.35 -13.72 -1.52
N SER A 89 12.09 -13.74 -1.09
CA SER A 89 11.11 -12.75 -1.53
C SER A 89 11.42 -11.37 -0.93
N MET A 90 10.91 -10.31 -1.57
CA MET A 90 10.97 -8.96 -1.01
C MET A 90 10.35 -8.89 0.39
N TRP A 91 9.19 -9.54 0.59
CA TRP A 91 8.50 -9.61 1.87
C TRP A 91 9.36 -10.25 2.96
N SER A 92 9.99 -11.38 2.66
CA SER A 92 10.88 -12.08 3.60
C SER A 92 12.04 -11.19 4.07
N LEU A 93 12.63 -10.39 3.16
CA LEU A 93 13.71 -9.47 3.50
C LEU A 93 13.20 -8.27 4.32
N MET A 94 12.02 -7.74 3.99
CA MET A 94 11.43 -6.63 4.75
C MET A 94 11.10 -7.04 6.19
N ILE A 95 10.55 -8.24 6.42
CA ILE A 95 10.21 -8.73 7.76
C ILE A 95 11.46 -8.88 8.65
N LYS A 96 12.64 -9.13 8.08
CA LYS A 96 13.91 -9.18 8.82
C LYS A 96 14.38 -7.82 9.34
N LYS A 97 13.77 -6.72 8.86
CA LYS A 97 14.08 -5.34 9.21
C LYS A 97 12.81 -4.65 9.72
N PRO A 98 12.52 -4.70 11.03
CA PRO A 98 11.30 -4.14 11.63
C PRO A 98 11.02 -2.69 11.19
N GLU A 99 12.06 -1.90 10.97
CA GLU A 99 11.97 -0.53 10.49
C GLU A 99 11.30 -0.42 9.10
N HIS A 100 11.59 -1.33 8.17
CA HIS A 100 11.02 -1.31 6.83
C HIS A 100 9.53 -1.66 6.84
N ILE A 101 9.14 -2.66 7.63
CA ILE A 101 7.73 -3.05 7.79
C ILE A 101 6.95 -1.93 8.46
N ASN A 102 7.51 -1.31 9.49
CA ASN A 102 6.86 -0.19 10.15
C ASN A 102 6.67 1.00 9.20
N ASP A 103 7.71 1.39 8.44
CA ASP A 103 7.61 2.48 7.47
C ASP A 103 6.57 2.17 6.38
N LEU A 104 6.52 0.93 5.89
CA LEU A 104 5.49 0.52 4.94
C LEU A 104 4.08 0.62 5.53
N HIS A 105 3.87 0.15 6.77
CA HIS A 105 2.57 0.24 7.44
C HIS A 105 2.14 1.69 7.70
N VAL A 106 3.06 2.55 8.14
CA VAL A 106 2.79 3.98 8.34
C VAL A 106 2.40 4.64 7.02
N HIS A 107 3.09 4.31 5.92
CA HIS A 107 2.71 4.80 4.60
C HIS A 107 1.33 4.30 4.15
N MET A 108 1.03 3.01 4.30
CA MET A 108 -0.27 2.44 3.93
C MET A 108 -1.43 3.08 4.70
N ALA A 109 -1.25 3.31 6.00
CA ALA A 109 -2.23 4.03 6.82
C ALA A 109 -2.46 5.46 6.31
N GLY A 110 -1.37 6.19 6.02
CA GLY A 110 -1.45 7.53 5.45
C GLY A 110 -2.14 7.55 4.09
N ARG A 111 -1.81 6.60 3.21
CA ARG A 111 -2.45 6.46 1.90
C ARG A 111 -3.95 6.25 2.05
N SER A 112 -4.37 5.32 2.89
CA SER A 112 -5.79 5.03 3.13
C SER A 112 -6.56 6.25 3.64
N ALA A 113 -5.94 7.14 4.41
CA ALA A 113 -6.60 8.33 4.95
C ALA A 113 -6.81 9.44 3.89
N HIS A 114 -5.97 9.49 2.85
CA HIS A 114 -5.96 10.61 1.89
C HIS A 114 -6.43 10.23 0.49
N TRP A 115 -6.44 8.94 0.15
CA TRP A 115 -6.84 8.47 -1.18
C TRP A 115 -8.32 8.07 -1.19
N PRO A 116 -9.02 8.24 -2.33
CA PRO A 116 -10.38 7.75 -2.49
C PRO A 116 -10.44 6.27 -2.14
N ASN A 117 -11.32 5.91 -1.20
CA ASN A 117 -11.49 4.53 -0.81
C ASN A 117 -12.57 3.89 -1.69
N TRP A 118 -12.47 2.59 -1.95
CA TRP A 118 -13.46 1.87 -2.75
C TRP A 118 -14.86 1.91 -2.15
N ILE A 119 -14.96 1.98 -0.82
CA ILE A 119 -16.22 2.09 -0.08
C ILE A 119 -16.98 3.38 -0.43
N ASP A 120 -16.29 4.43 -0.90
CA ASP A 120 -16.94 5.70 -1.27
C ASP A 120 -17.59 5.68 -2.66
N TRP A 121 -17.10 4.83 -3.57
CA TRP A 121 -17.52 4.85 -4.98
C TRP A 121 -18.15 3.55 -5.45
N PHE A 122 -17.92 2.44 -4.75
CA PHE A 122 -18.56 1.16 -5.03
C PHE A 122 -19.95 1.12 -4.36
N PRO A 123 -21.00 0.61 -5.03
CA PRO A 123 -22.34 0.46 -4.47
C PRO A 123 -22.39 -0.67 -3.43
N VAL A 124 -21.80 -0.43 -2.26
CA VAL A 124 -21.64 -1.41 -1.17
C VAL A 124 -22.98 -1.91 -0.66
N GLN A 125 -23.96 -1.02 -0.50
CA GLN A 125 -25.28 -1.40 0.00
C GLN A 125 -25.92 -2.41 -0.94
N GLU A 126 -26.00 -2.08 -2.22
CA GLU A 126 -26.73 -2.87 -3.21
C GLU A 126 -25.98 -4.14 -3.65
N CYS A 127 -24.65 -4.11 -3.66
CA CYS A 127 -23.85 -5.23 -4.19
C CYS A 127 -23.24 -6.14 -3.12
N ILE A 128 -23.24 -5.74 -1.85
CA ILE A 128 -22.64 -6.54 -0.76
C ILE A 128 -23.67 -6.76 0.35
N ILE A 129 -24.27 -5.69 0.88
CA ILE A 129 -25.12 -5.80 2.08
C ILE A 129 -26.49 -6.41 1.76
N ASP A 130 -27.16 -5.93 0.72
CA ASP A 130 -28.51 -6.38 0.36
C ASP A 130 -28.51 -7.80 -0.23
N GLU A 131 -27.41 -8.21 -0.84
CA GLU A 131 -27.22 -9.55 -1.42
C GLU A 131 -26.69 -10.56 -0.40
N PHE A 132 -26.40 -10.12 0.84
CA PHE A 132 -25.91 -11.03 1.88
C PHE A 132 -27.06 -11.81 2.51
N GLU A 133 -27.07 -13.12 2.25
CA GLU A 133 -27.94 -14.04 2.96
C GLU A 133 -27.45 -14.15 4.41
N ASN A 134 -28.19 -13.50 5.31
CA ASN A 134 -27.83 -13.39 6.73
C ASN A 134 -28.07 -14.72 7.47
N GLU A 135 -27.26 -15.73 7.14
CA GLU A 135 -27.17 -16.96 7.89
C GLU A 135 -26.57 -16.67 9.27
N VAL A 136 -27.07 -17.35 10.30
CA VAL A 136 -26.62 -17.16 11.68
C VAL A 136 -25.12 -17.44 11.78
N GLY A 137 -24.32 -16.38 11.98
CA GLY A 137 -22.86 -16.47 12.09
C GLY A 137 -22.09 -16.36 10.77
N GLY A 138 -22.75 -16.00 9.66
CA GLY A 138 -22.10 -15.76 8.37
C GLY A 138 -21.07 -14.63 8.41
N VAL A 139 -20.04 -14.72 7.54
CA VAL A 139 -19.04 -13.67 7.35
C VAL A 139 -19.45 -12.83 6.15
N LEU A 140 -19.74 -11.55 6.39
CA LEU A 140 -20.13 -10.62 5.33
C LEU A 140 -18.95 -10.29 4.42
N MET A 141 -17.79 -9.99 5.02
CA MET A 141 -16.63 -9.55 4.27
C MET A 141 -15.33 -9.95 4.96
N VAL A 142 -14.38 -10.39 4.13
CA VAL A 142 -13.01 -10.72 4.51
C VAL A 142 -12.07 -9.78 3.77
N ASP A 143 -11.30 -8.98 4.51
CA ASP A 143 -10.25 -8.11 3.99
C ASP A 143 -8.92 -8.89 3.97
N VAL A 144 -8.68 -9.55 2.83
CA VAL A 144 -7.53 -10.44 2.60
C VAL A 144 -6.27 -9.63 2.31
N ALA A 145 -5.22 -9.84 3.09
CA ALA A 145 -4.05 -8.97 3.18
C ALA A 145 -4.41 -7.52 3.57
N GLY A 146 -5.40 -7.38 4.45
CA GLY A 146 -5.98 -6.10 4.87
C GLY A 146 -5.12 -5.29 5.85
N GLY A 147 -3.98 -5.83 6.29
CA GLY A 147 -3.05 -5.17 7.20
C GLY A 147 -3.70 -4.77 8.52
N ARG A 148 -3.87 -3.45 8.73
CA ARG A 148 -4.45 -2.87 9.95
C ARG A 148 -5.97 -2.65 9.88
N GLY A 149 -6.62 -3.22 8.86
CA GLY A 149 -8.08 -3.20 8.67
C GLY A 149 -8.63 -1.82 8.36
N HIS A 150 -7.89 -1.02 7.58
CA HIS A 150 -8.31 0.36 7.26
C HIS A 150 -9.63 0.39 6.49
N ASP A 151 -9.80 -0.53 5.54
CA ASP A 151 -11.01 -0.63 4.73
C ASP A 151 -12.20 -1.08 5.60
N LEU A 152 -12.04 -2.14 6.40
CA LEU A 152 -13.12 -2.59 7.28
C LEU A 152 -13.53 -1.56 8.34
N LYS A 153 -12.58 -0.77 8.85
CA LYS A 153 -12.90 0.35 9.76
C LYS A 153 -13.77 1.40 9.08
N LYS A 154 -13.44 1.75 7.84
CA LYS A 154 -14.24 2.68 7.04
C LYS A 154 -15.60 2.09 6.66
N PHE A 155 -15.64 0.79 6.36
CA PHE A 155 -16.87 0.07 6.07
C PHE A 155 -17.82 0.12 7.25
N GLN A 156 -17.35 -0.23 8.46
CA GLN A 156 -18.15 -0.16 9.69
C GLN A 156 -18.65 1.25 9.97
N ALA A 157 -17.83 2.28 9.72
CA ALA A 157 -18.23 3.67 9.93
C ALA A 157 -19.35 4.12 8.96
N ASN A 158 -19.30 3.67 7.71
CA ASN A 158 -20.29 4.02 6.69
C ASN A 158 -21.55 3.14 6.75
N PHE A 159 -21.42 1.89 7.17
CA PHE A 159 -22.48 0.89 7.21
C PHE A 159 -22.58 0.20 8.59
N PRO A 160 -22.87 0.94 9.67
CA PRO A 160 -22.91 0.38 11.03
C PRO A 160 -24.04 -0.64 11.23
N HIS A 161 -25.00 -0.71 10.31
CA HIS A 161 -26.11 -1.65 10.32
C HIS A 161 -25.86 -2.92 9.50
N ALA A 162 -24.70 -3.02 8.84
CA ALA A 162 -24.36 -4.18 8.02
C ALA A 162 -24.43 -5.48 8.86
N PRO A 163 -25.12 -6.53 8.35
CA PRO A 163 -25.21 -7.81 9.03
C PRO A 163 -23.91 -8.61 8.92
N GLY A 164 -23.83 -9.73 9.64
CA GLY A 164 -22.70 -10.66 9.52
C GLY A 164 -21.40 -10.18 10.15
N ARG A 165 -20.40 -11.06 10.12
CA ARG A 165 -19.07 -10.83 10.69
C ARG A 165 -18.14 -10.16 9.67
N LEU A 166 -17.18 -9.40 10.17
CA LEU A 166 -16.11 -8.81 9.38
C LEU A 166 -14.78 -9.42 9.85
N ALA A 167 -13.91 -9.81 8.92
CA ALA A 167 -12.61 -10.39 9.25
C ALA A 167 -11.48 -9.73 8.46
N VAL A 168 -10.38 -9.40 9.12
CA VAL A 168 -9.10 -9.07 8.48
C VAL A 168 -8.24 -10.32 8.47
N GLU A 169 -7.68 -10.62 7.31
CA GLU A 169 -6.72 -11.70 7.14
C GLU A 169 -5.36 -11.17 6.71
N ASP A 170 -4.29 -11.60 7.38
CA ASP A 170 -2.92 -11.23 7.00
C ASP A 170 -1.91 -12.23 7.60
N LEU A 171 -0.62 -12.04 7.30
CA LEU A 171 0.46 -12.80 7.91
C LEU A 171 0.50 -12.59 9.43
N PRO A 172 0.91 -13.60 10.23
CA PRO A 172 0.98 -13.49 11.69
C PRO A 172 1.75 -12.26 12.18
N GLN A 173 2.85 -11.90 11.52
CA GLN A 173 3.71 -10.78 11.90
C GLN A 173 3.08 -9.41 11.61
N VAL A 174 2.12 -9.35 10.68
CA VAL A 174 1.37 -8.11 10.38
C VAL A 174 0.25 -7.91 11.39
N LEU A 175 -0.37 -9.00 11.84
CA LEU A 175 -1.44 -8.98 12.83
C LEU A 175 -0.91 -8.84 14.28
N GLU A 176 0.38 -8.99 14.51
CA GLU A 176 0.97 -8.84 15.84
C GLU A 176 0.83 -7.39 16.35
N GLY A 177 0.21 -7.24 17.53
CA GLY A 177 0.05 -5.94 18.18
C GLY A 177 -0.98 -4.99 17.54
N ILE A 178 -1.81 -5.47 16.60
CA ILE A 178 -2.89 -4.65 16.04
C ILE A 178 -4.06 -4.52 17.03
N SER A 179 -4.65 -3.34 17.08
CA SER A 179 -5.93 -3.09 17.74
C SER A 179 -6.97 -2.72 16.67
N LEU A 180 -7.91 -3.62 16.43
CA LEU A 180 -9.02 -3.40 15.51
C LEU A 180 -10.25 -2.85 16.24
N SER A 181 -11.15 -2.27 15.46
CA SER A 181 -12.45 -1.83 15.96
C SER A 181 -13.25 -3.05 16.46
N PRO A 182 -14.05 -2.90 17.54
CA PRO A 182 -14.94 -3.96 17.98
C PRO A 182 -15.79 -4.51 16.82
N GLY A 183 -15.93 -5.83 16.75
CA GLY A 183 -16.71 -6.50 15.70
C GLY A 183 -15.92 -6.84 14.43
N ILE A 184 -14.62 -6.53 14.38
CA ILE A 184 -13.71 -7.04 13.34
C ILE A 184 -12.84 -8.15 13.94
N GLU A 185 -12.91 -9.34 13.35
CA GLU A 185 -12.10 -10.51 13.71
C GLU A 185 -10.75 -10.48 12.99
N CYS A 186 -9.72 -11.08 13.58
CA CYS A 186 -8.41 -11.24 12.96
C CYS A 186 -8.14 -12.72 12.72
N GLN A 187 -7.66 -13.06 11.54
CA GLN A 187 -7.26 -14.43 11.23
C GLN A 187 -5.93 -14.44 10.47
N SER A 188 -4.95 -15.18 10.98
CA SER A 188 -3.70 -15.35 10.27
C SER A 188 -3.87 -16.32 9.10
N ILE A 189 -3.35 -15.95 7.93
CA ILE A 189 -3.39 -16.80 6.74
C ILE A 189 -2.05 -16.80 6.01
N ASP A 190 -1.88 -17.81 5.17
CA ASP A 190 -0.94 -17.76 4.05
C ASP A 190 -1.78 -17.69 2.76
N LEU A 191 -1.54 -16.69 1.91
CA LEU A 191 -2.26 -16.48 0.66
C LEU A 191 -2.06 -17.61 -0.36
N PHE A 192 -1.03 -18.44 -0.16
CA PHE A 192 -0.74 -19.59 -1.02
C PHE A 192 -1.48 -20.87 -0.57
N GLU A 193 -2.10 -20.85 0.60
CA GLU A 193 -2.92 -21.93 1.11
C GLU A 193 -4.41 -21.69 0.80
N PRO A 194 -5.26 -22.73 0.81
CA PRO A 194 -6.70 -22.56 0.58
C PRO A 194 -7.34 -21.59 1.58
N GLN A 195 -8.17 -20.67 1.07
CA GLN A 195 -8.90 -19.67 1.87
C GLN A 195 -9.72 -20.35 2.98
N PRO A 196 -9.40 -20.12 4.27
CA PRO A 196 -10.07 -20.78 5.39
C PRO A 196 -11.52 -20.30 5.61
N VAL A 197 -11.82 -19.03 5.33
CA VAL A 197 -13.19 -18.50 5.40
C VAL A 197 -13.90 -18.81 4.09
N LYS A 198 -14.81 -19.77 4.14
CA LYS A 198 -15.69 -20.09 3.02
C LYS A 198 -16.85 -19.10 3.01
N GLY A 199 -16.81 -18.15 2.07
CA GLY A 199 -17.94 -17.30 1.74
C GLY A 199 -18.70 -17.84 0.53
N ASP A 200 -19.96 -17.45 0.40
CA ASP A 200 -20.64 -17.51 -0.89
C ASP A 200 -19.97 -16.51 -1.82
N ALA A 201 -19.45 -16.99 -2.95
CA ALA A 201 -18.83 -16.12 -3.94
C ALA A 201 -19.84 -15.05 -4.36
N ILE A 202 -19.41 -13.79 -4.48
CA ILE A 202 -20.21 -12.75 -5.16
C ILE A 202 -20.66 -13.38 -6.50
N PRO A 203 -21.97 -13.58 -6.72
CA PRO A 203 -22.45 -14.29 -7.89
C PRO A 203 -21.90 -13.63 -9.15
N SER A 204 -21.26 -14.42 -10.01
CA SER A 204 -20.70 -13.97 -11.30
C SER A 204 -21.74 -13.31 -12.24
N GLY A 205 -23.02 -13.30 -11.86
CA GLY A 205 -24.14 -12.65 -12.56
C GLY A 205 -24.27 -11.13 -12.36
N SER A 206 -23.49 -10.49 -11.49
CA SER A 206 -23.50 -9.03 -11.32
C SER A 206 -22.61 -8.27 -12.31
N GLN A 207 -22.04 -8.95 -13.32
CA GLN A 207 -21.56 -8.29 -14.54
C GLN A 207 -22.73 -7.72 -15.36
N LYS A 208 -23.46 -6.74 -14.82
CA LYS A 208 -24.22 -5.81 -15.66
C LYS A 208 -23.18 -5.04 -16.47
N ASN A 209 -23.02 -5.42 -17.74
CA ASN A 209 -22.27 -4.77 -18.82
C ASN A 209 -21.81 -3.32 -18.54
N TYR A 210 -20.75 -3.13 -17.76
CA TYR A 210 -20.01 -1.87 -17.74
C TYR A 210 -18.97 -1.94 -18.87
N SER A 211 -19.42 -1.77 -20.10
CA SER A 211 -18.50 -1.57 -21.22
C SER A 211 -17.89 -0.16 -21.07
N ILE A 212 -16.70 -0.07 -20.49
CA ILE A 212 -15.90 1.16 -20.57
C ILE A 212 -15.34 1.25 -21.98
N ARG A 213 -16.06 1.92 -22.89
CA ARG A 213 -15.51 2.33 -24.18
C ARG A 213 -14.49 3.43 -23.93
N ALA A 214 -13.21 3.06 -23.88
CA ALA A 214 -12.11 4.01 -23.98
C ALA A 214 -12.16 4.70 -25.35
N LYS A 215 -12.77 5.90 -25.41
CA LYS A 215 -12.63 6.78 -26.57
C LYS A 215 -11.20 7.28 -26.61
N HIS A 216 -10.36 6.61 -27.38
CA HIS A 216 -9.09 7.15 -27.84
C HIS A 216 -9.40 8.39 -28.70
N LYS A 217 -9.17 9.59 -28.15
CA LYS A 217 -8.81 10.75 -28.96
C LYS A 217 -7.33 10.99 -28.74
N ILE A 218 -6.55 10.37 -29.63
CA ILE A 218 -5.18 10.77 -29.89
C ILE A 218 -5.29 12.11 -30.64
N ILE A 219 -4.63 13.14 -30.13
CA ILE A 219 -4.15 14.27 -30.93
C ILE A 219 -2.72 13.92 -31.32
#